data_AF-A0A075GX31-F1
#
_entry.id   AF-A0A075GX31-F1
#
_cell.length_a   1.000
_cell.length_b   1.000
_cell.length_c   1.000
_cell.angle_alpha   90.00
_cell.angle_beta   90.00
_cell.angle_gamma   90.00
#
_symmetry.space_group_name_H-M   'P 1'
#
loop_
_entity.id
_entity.type
_entity.pdbx_description
1 polymer ?
#
loop_
_entity_poly.entity_id
_entity_poly.type
_entity_poly.pdbx_seq_one_letter_code
_entity_poly.pdbx_strand_id
1 'polypeptide(L)'
;DKKGAKKQYRYGNLHIREYDDKYTVHMDKYDPRSDPIRHLVWDAPEVLIGLAGAIIGGRKVGSYLYNKNKNAKQSSIVSGLIASIVIGYISYSVSKKLKPQ
;
A
#
# COMPACT_ATOMS: atom_id res chain seq x y z
N ASP A 1 16.17 -14.78 1.28
CA ASP A 1 15.80 -13.39 0.90
C ASP A 1 14.28 -13.20 1.03
N LYS A 2 13.65 -12.12 1.51
CA LYS A 2 14.06 -10.72 1.79
C LYS A 2 13.67 -10.19 3.20
N LYS A 3 13.59 -11.03 4.25
CA LYS A 3 13.42 -10.58 5.66
C LYS A 3 14.03 -11.52 6.71
N GLY A 4 15.02 -12.34 6.36
CA GLY A 4 15.65 -13.28 7.31
C GLY A 4 14.91 -14.61 7.51
N ALA A 5 13.98 -14.99 6.63
CA ALA A 5 13.38 -16.33 6.67
C ALA A 5 14.41 -17.42 6.32
N LYS A 6 14.49 -18.48 7.13
CA LYS A 6 15.33 -19.67 6.94
C LYS A 6 14.83 -20.54 5.81
N LYS A 7 13.52 -20.80 5.77
CA LYS A 7 12.87 -21.63 4.75
C LYS A 7 11.52 -21.05 4.37
N GLN A 8 11.08 -21.34 3.15
CA GLN A 8 9.75 -21.03 2.66
C GLN A 8 9.13 -22.27 2.05
N TYR A 9 7.91 -22.60 2.48
CA TYR A 9 7.10 -23.68 1.95
C TYR A 9 5.89 -23.09 1.22
N ARG A 10 5.50 -23.72 0.11
CA ARG A 10 4.36 -23.30 -0.70
C ARG A 10 3.51 -24.50 -1.06
N TYR A 11 2.21 -24.39 -0.86
CA TYR A 11 1.24 -25.39 -1.30
C TYR A 11 -0.03 -24.70 -1.81
N GLY A 12 -0.19 -24.62 -3.13
CA GLY A 12 -1.21 -23.78 -3.75
C GLY A 12 -1.05 -22.32 -3.28
N ASN A 13 -2.10 -21.79 -2.66
CA ASN A 13 -2.12 -20.42 -2.12
C ASN A 13 -1.60 -20.31 -0.67
N LEU A 14 -1.20 -21.43 -0.06
CA LEU A 14 -0.63 -21.45 1.28
C LEU A 14 0.87 -21.12 1.21
N HIS A 15 1.27 -20.15 2.01
CA HIS A 15 2.64 -19.67 2.14
C HIS A 15 3.07 -19.72 3.59
N ILE A 16 3.98 -20.65 3.90
CA ILE A 16 4.60 -20.75 5.23
C ILE A 16 6.03 -20.24 5.10
N ARG A 17 6.42 -19.32 5.98
CA ARG A 17 7.82 -18.90 6.13
C ARG A 17 8.28 -19.23 7.54
N GLU A 18 9.45 -19.84 7.62
CA GLU A 18 10.12 -20.20 8.85
C GLU A 18 11.19 -19.15 9.18
N TYR A 19 11.16 -18.64 10.40
CA TYR A 19 12.17 -17.80 11.00
C TYR A 19 12.76 -18.51 12.23
N ASP A 20 13.76 -17.90 12.86
CA ASP A 20 14.41 -18.47 14.04
C ASP A 20 13.46 -18.63 15.23
N ASP A 21 12.52 -17.69 15.37
CA ASP A 21 11.64 -17.50 16.51
C ASP A 21 10.17 -17.85 16.22
N LYS A 22 9.79 -17.96 14.95
CA LYS A 22 8.38 -18.11 14.54
C LYS A 22 8.19 -18.68 13.14
N TYR A 23 6.97 -19.13 12.89
CA TYR A 23 6.46 -19.35 11.54
C TYR A 23 5.42 -18.28 11.20
N THR A 24 5.48 -17.72 9.99
CA THR A 24 4.38 -16.89 9.45
C THR A 24 3.64 -17.71 8.41
N VAL A 25 2.35 -17.95 8.64
CA VAL A 25 1.48 -18.69 7.74
C VAL A 25 0.51 -17.70 7.11
N HIS A 26 0.55 -17.59 5.79
CA HIS A 26 -0.34 -16.75 5.00
C HIS A 26 -1.06 -17.65 4.02
N MET A 27 -2.37 -17.46 3.85
CA MET A 27 -3.13 -18.16 2.82
C MET A 27 -3.82 -17.12 1.97
N ASP A 28 -3.35 -16.98 0.73
CA ASP A 28 -3.91 -16.01 -0.20
C ASP A 28 -5.25 -16.56 -0.73
N LYS A 29 -6.30 -15.75 -0.71
CA LYS A 29 -7.61 -16.18 -1.21
C LYS A 29 -7.61 -16.28 -2.73
N TYR A 30 -6.86 -15.41 -3.41
CA TYR A 30 -6.73 -15.39 -4.86
C TYR A 30 -5.25 -15.33 -5.28
N ASP A 31 -4.84 -16.16 -6.24
CA ASP A 31 -3.47 -16.12 -6.76
C ASP A 31 -3.27 -14.81 -7.55
N PRO A 32 -2.30 -13.96 -7.18
CA PRO A 32 -2.05 -12.70 -7.88
C PRO A 32 -1.63 -12.88 -9.34
N ARG A 33 -1.21 -14.08 -9.75
CA ARG A 33 -0.87 -14.38 -11.16
C ARG A 33 -2.09 -14.63 -12.03
N SER A 34 -3.18 -15.13 -11.45
CA SER A 34 -4.40 -15.45 -12.19
C SER A 34 -5.46 -14.35 -12.04
N ASP A 35 -5.60 -13.78 -10.84
CA ASP A 35 -6.57 -12.71 -10.56
C ASP A 35 -5.97 -11.61 -9.66
N PRO A 36 -5.13 -10.71 -10.23
CA PRO A 36 -4.43 -9.67 -9.48
C PRO A 36 -5.38 -8.66 -8.84
N ILE A 37 -6.54 -8.41 -9.47
CA ILE A 37 -7.51 -7.43 -8.96
C ILE A 37 -8.20 -8.00 -7.72
N ARG A 38 -8.67 -9.26 -7.76
CA ARG A 38 -9.26 -9.87 -6.57
C ARG A 38 -8.23 -10.04 -5.45
N HIS A 39 -6.98 -10.38 -5.76
CA HIS A 39 -5.92 -10.40 -4.74
C HIS A 39 -5.76 -9.02 -4.06
N LEU A 40 -5.75 -7.92 -4.81
CA LEU A 40 -5.66 -6.58 -4.20
C LEU A 40 -6.85 -6.23 -3.31
N VAL A 41 -8.06 -6.63 -3.69
CA VAL A 41 -9.27 -6.34 -2.91
C VAL A 41 -9.34 -7.17 -1.64
N TRP A 42 -8.98 -8.45 -1.72
CA TRP A 42 -9.19 -9.40 -0.62
C TRP A 42 -7.95 -9.66 0.22
N ASP A 43 -6.80 -9.80 -0.41
CA ASP A 43 -5.56 -10.22 0.25
C ASP A 43 -4.67 -9.01 0.60
N ALA A 44 -4.74 -7.92 -0.17
CA ALA A 44 -3.96 -6.70 0.05
C ALA A 44 -4.75 -5.37 -0.01
N PRO A 45 -5.91 -5.24 0.69
CA PRO A 45 -6.73 -4.02 0.66
C PRO A 45 -5.99 -2.76 1.11
N GLU A 46 -4.93 -2.89 1.89
CA GLU A 46 -4.08 -1.79 2.35
C GLU A 46 -3.41 -1.03 1.21
N VAL A 47 -3.12 -1.73 0.10
CA VAL A 47 -2.58 -1.10 -1.12
C VAL A 47 -3.63 -0.16 -1.72
N LEU A 48 -4.89 -0.59 -1.76
CA LEU A 48 -6.00 0.23 -2.25
C LEU A 48 -6.24 1.45 -1.34
N ILE A 49 -6.16 1.25 -0.02
CA ILE A 49 -6.26 2.35 0.96
C ILE A 49 -5.11 3.34 0.78
N GLY A 50 -3.89 2.86 0.55
CA GLY A 50 -2.73 3.70 0.24
C GLY A 50 -2.94 4.55 -1.02
N LEU A 51 -3.41 3.93 -2.11
CA LEU A 51 -3.71 4.63 -3.37
C LEU A 51 -4.84 5.67 -3.20
N ALA A 52 -5.91 5.31 -2.49
CA ALA A 52 -7.01 6.24 -2.21
C ALA A 52 -6.52 7.44 -1.38
N GLY A 53 -5.72 7.20 -0.34
CA GLY A 53 -5.08 8.23 0.46
C GLY A 53 -4.20 9.16 -0.37
N ALA A 54 -3.39 8.61 -1.28
CA ALA A 54 -2.55 9.38 -2.19
C ALA A 54 -3.35 10.33 -3.08
N ILE A 55 -4.42 9.83 -3.71
CA ILE A 55 -5.28 10.61 -4.60
C ILE A 55 -5.98 11.74 -3.84
N ILE A 56 -6.61 11.41 -2.72
CA ILE A 56 -7.37 12.38 -1.92
C ILE A 56 -6.43 13.43 -1.32
N GLY A 57 -5.32 12.99 -0.74
CA GLY A 57 -4.33 13.84 -0.11
C GLY A 57 -3.66 14.79 -1.10
N GLY A 58 -3.15 14.24 -2.20
CA GLY A 58 -2.49 15.02 -3.24
C GLY A 58 -3.42 16.03 -3.91
N ARG A 59 -4.67 15.64 -4.21
CA ARG A 59 -5.67 16.53 -4.78
C ARG A 59 -6.04 17.66 -3.81
N LYS A 60 -6.21 17.36 -2.52
CA LYS A 60 -6.53 18.36 -1.50
C LYS A 60 -5.41 19.38 -1.34
N VAL A 61 -4.16 18.92 -1.24
CA VAL A 61 -2.99 19.80 -1.12
C VAL A 61 -2.77 20.61 -2.40
N GLY A 62 -2.76 19.95 -3.56
CA GLY A 62 -2.55 20.64 -4.85
C GLY A 62 -3.63 21.69 -5.12
N SER A 63 -4.90 21.36 -4.91
CA SER A 63 -6.00 22.33 -5.10
C SER A 63 -5.96 23.47 -4.08
N TYR A 64 -5.58 23.19 -2.84
CA TYR A 64 -5.44 24.22 -1.81
C TYR A 64 -4.36 25.24 -2.16
N LEU A 65 -3.18 24.78 -2.59
CA LEU A 65 -2.08 25.65 -3.01
C LEU A 65 -2.40 26.40 -4.31
N TYR A 66 -3.03 25.75 -5.29
CA TYR A 66 -3.45 26.38 -6.53
C TYR A 66 -4.47 27.50 -6.30
N ASN A 67 -5.47 27.26 -5.44
CA ASN A 67 -6.49 28.25 -5.11
C ASN A 67 -5.92 29.42 -4.31
N LYS A 68 -4.90 29.18 -3.47
CA LYS A 68 -4.22 30.21 -2.69
C LYS A 68 -3.35 31.12 -3.56
N ASN A 69 -2.70 30.58 -4.58
CA ASN A 69 -1.89 31.35 -5.52
C ASN A 69 -2.03 30.81 -6.94
N LYS A 70 -2.92 31.42 -7.72
CA LYS A 70 -3.22 31.01 -9.11
C LYS A 70 -2.00 31.08 -10.04
N ASN A 71 -1.01 31.91 -9.73
CA ASN A 71 0.25 32.01 -10.48
C ASN A 71 1.24 30.88 -10.17
N ALA A 72 1.02 30.13 -9.08
CA ALA A 72 1.90 29.05 -8.63
C ALA A 72 1.48 27.67 -9.16
N LYS A 73 0.97 27.57 -10.40
CA LYS A 73 0.46 26.33 -11.01
C LYS A 73 1.47 25.18 -10.91
N GLN A 74 2.72 25.41 -11.30
CA GLN A 74 3.78 24.40 -11.26
C GLN A 74 4.10 23.94 -9.85
N SER A 75 4.16 24.88 -8.89
CA SER A 75 4.40 24.58 -7.48
C SER A 75 3.23 23.81 -6.85
N SER A 76 1.99 24.10 -7.23
CA SER A 76 0.80 23.39 -6.75
C SER A 76 0.75 21.93 -7.22
N ILE A 77 1.20 21.67 -8.45
CA ILE A 77 1.31 20.31 -9.00
C ILE A 77 2.40 19.53 -8.27
N VAL A 78 3.60 20.10 -8.15
CA VAL A 78 4.74 19.44 -7.46
C VAL A 78 4.41 19.15 -5.99
N SER A 79 3.88 20.13 -5.27
CA SER A 79 3.48 19.94 -3.87
C SER A 79 2.33 18.92 -3.71
N GLY A 80 1.38 18.90 -4.64
CA GLY A 80 0.33 17.87 -4.69
C GLY A 80 0.88 16.46 -4.92
N LEU A 81 1.89 16.30 -5.78
CA LEU A 81 2.55 15.01 -6.02
C LEU A 81 3.40 14.55 -4.82
N ILE A 82 4.15 15.46 -4.19
CA ILE A 82 4.90 15.12 -2.97
C ILE A 82 3.91 14.70 -1.87
N ALA A 83 2.82 15.44 -1.70
CA ALA A 83 1.79 15.11 -0.73
C ALA A 83 1.10 13.77 -1.04
N SER A 84 0.85 13.43 -2.31
CA SER A 84 0.22 12.15 -2.66
C SER A 84 1.11 10.97 -2.26
N ILE A 85 2.41 11.05 -2.51
CA ILE A 85 3.37 9.99 -2.14
C ILE A 85 3.42 9.82 -0.62
N VAL A 86 3.56 10.92 0.12
CA VAL A 86 3.67 10.90 1.59
C VAL A 86 2.38 10.37 2.22
N ILE A 87 1.23 10.92 1.84
CA ILE A 87 -0.07 10.53 2.42
C ILE A 87 -0.39 9.09 2.04
N GLY A 88 -0.14 8.68 0.79
CA GLY A 88 -0.35 7.29 0.37
C GLY A 88 0.47 6.29 1.17
N TYR A 89 1.75 6.60 1.43
CA TYR A 89 2.61 5.75 2.25
C TYR A 89 2.14 5.66 3.71
N ILE A 90 1.70 6.78 4.29
CA ILE A 90 1.14 6.80 5.66
C ILE A 90 -0.15 5.98 5.70
N SER A 91 -1.07 6.18 4.76
CA SER A 91 -2.32 5.42 4.65
C SER A 91 -2.08 3.91 4.50
N TYR A 92 -1.13 3.50 3.67
CA TYR A 92 -0.70 2.10 3.55
C TYR A 92 -0.13 1.56 4.88
N SER A 93 0.77 2.32 5.51
CA SER A 93 1.45 1.88 6.73
C SER A 93 0.49 1.74 7.91
N VAL A 94 -0.47 2.65 8.04
CA VAL A 94 -1.51 2.60 9.08
C VAL A 94 -2.47 1.44 8.82
N SER A 95 -3.00 1.31 7.60
CA SER A 95 -3.91 0.21 7.27
C SER A 95 -3.26 -1.16 7.48
N LYS A 96 -1.98 -1.31 7.13
CA LYS A 96 -1.22 -2.53 7.37
C LYS A 96 -1.04 -2.86 8.86
N LYS A 97 -0.92 -1.85 9.72
CA LYS A 97 -0.85 -2.05 11.18
C LYS A 97 -2.21 -2.40 11.79
N LEU A 98 -3.29 -1.92 11.18
CA LEU A 98 -4.66 -2.16 11.64
C LEU A 98 -5.24 -3.47 11.13
N LYS A 99 -4.65 -4.09 10.09
CA LYS A 99 -5.09 -5.39 9.61
C LYS A 99 -4.91 -6.43 10.74
N PRO A 100 -5.99 -7.12 11.15
CA PRO A 100 -5.89 -8.19 12.12
C PRO A 100 -4.95 -9.29 11.56
N GLN A 101 -4.05 -9.80 12.41
CA GLN A 101 -3.14 -10.89 12.07
C GLN A 101 -3.87 -12.23 12.00
#